data_AF-A0A6A8ASQ2-F1
#
_entry.id   AF-A0A6A8ASQ2-F1
#
_cell.length_a   1.000
_cell.length_b   1.000
_cell.length_c   1.000
_cell.angle_alpha   90.00
_cell.angle_beta   90.00
_cell.angle_gamma   90.00
#
_symmetry.space_group_name_H-M   'P 1'
#
loop_
_entity.id
_entity.type
_entity.pdbx_description
1 polymer ?
#
loop_
_entity_poly.entity_id
_entity_poly.type
_entity_poly.pdbx_seq_one_letter_code
_entity_poly.pdbx_strand_id
1 'polypeptide(L)'
;MKLKWLGHASWKLKAGGKTIYIDPYEGDYDEKADIILASHSHTDHCEPSKVKEATGDGTVVVAPADCAEKIGAPVRSLKPGEKAEFGEVTVKAVEAYNVKRFRSPGMPFHPKGLGVGYLIKAEGKKVYHVGDSDYIPEMDELKDVDVLLIPAGGTYTMDAEDAAEATIAINPKIAVPVHIWDTDPVEYKKKVEAASGVKVMILKPGDTFDL
;
A
#
# COMPACT_ATOMS: atom_id res chain seq x y z
N MET A 1 3.92 15.89 5.38
CA MET A 1 4.23 14.69 4.56
C MET A 1 3.50 14.82 3.24
N LYS A 2 4.18 14.62 2.09
CA LYS A 2 3.57 14.75 0.75
C LYS A 2 3.42 13.40 0.07
N LEU A 3 2.25 13.13 -0.51
CA LEU A 3 1.94 11.93 -1.28
C LEU A 3 1.65 12.29 -2.74
N LYS A 4 2.14 11.46 -3.66
CA LYS A 4 1.81 11.47 -5.09
C LYS A 4 1.36 10.08 -5.49
N TRP A 5 0.18 9.97 -6.09
CA TRP A 5 -0.26 8.70 -6.67
C TRP A 5 0.36 8.54 -8.06
N LEU A 6 1.02 7.42 -8.32
CA LEU A 6 1.66 7.15 -9.61
C LEU A 6 0.77 6.33 -10.55
N GLY A 7 -0.29 5.73 -10.01
CA GLY A 7 -1.13 4.76 -10.71
C GLY A 7 -1.18 3.44 -9.94
N HIS A 8 -2.14 2.59 -10.27
CA HIS A 8 -2.38 1.29 -9.61
C HIS A 8 -2.20 1.33 -8.07
N ALA A 9 -1.31 0.53 -7.52
CA ALA A 9 -0.88 0.56 -6.12
C ALA A 9 0.42 1.36 -5.88
N SER A 10 0.95 2.03 -6.90
CA SER A 10 2.24 2.73 -6.90
C SER A 10 2.14 4.15 -6.32
N TRP A 11 3.02 4.45 -5.37
CA TRP A 11 3.05 5.75 -4.68
C TRP A 11 4.45 6.31 -4.55
N LYS A 12 4.54 7.64 -4.57
CA LYS A 12 5.74 8.39 -4.15
C LYS A 12 5.40 9.24 -2.93
N LEU A 13 6.19 9.08 -1.89
CA LEU A 13 6.10 9.83 -0.64
C LEU A 13 7.35 10.68 -0.44
N LYS A 14 7.16 11.89 0.08
CA LYS A 14 8.22 12.75 0.61
C LYS A 14 7.94 13.01 2.09
N ALA A 15 8.80 12.50 2.96
CA ALA A 15 8.63 12.63 4.41
C ALA A 15 9.96 12.46 5.15
N GLY A 16 10.19 13.21 6.23
CA GLY A 16 11.37 13.05 7.08
C GLY A 16 12.69 13.22 6.32
N GLY A 17 12.70 14.09 5.30
CA GLY A 17 13.83 14.28 4.39
C GLY A 17 14.10 13.10 3.43
N LYS A 18 13.18 12.15 3.30
CA LYS A 18 13.32 10.93 2.49
C LYS A 18 12.37 10.88 1.30
N THR A 19 12.83 10.26 0.22
CA THR A 19 12.01 9.81 -0.92
C THR A 19 11.66 8.33 -0.73
N ILE A 20 10.37 8.03 -0.69
CA ILE A 20 9.87 6.67 -0.48
C ILE A 20 9.00 6.30 -1.67
N TYR A 21 9.28 5.18 -2.34
CA TYR A 21 8.33 4.59 -3.29
C TYR A 21 7.67 3.37 -2.68
N ILE A 22 6.39 3.18 -2.99
CA ILE A 22 5.62 2.02 -2.56
C ILE A 22 5.09 1.34 -3.83
N ASP A 23 5.22 0.02 -3.86
CA ASP A 23 4.79 -0.89 -4.93
C ASP A 23 5.11 -0.39 -6.34
N PRO A 24 6.40 -0.28 -6.72
CA PRO A 24 6.77 0.28 -8.00
C PRO A 24 6.23 -0.54 -9.18
N TYR A 25 5.38 0.09 -10.02
CA TYR A 25 4.78 -0.50 -11.21
C TYR A 25 4.37 0.56 -12.23
N GLU A 26 3.45 1.45 -11.87
CA GLU A 26 2.99 2.54 -12.73
C GLU A 26 3.70 3.87 -12.44
N GLY A 27 3.61 4.78 -13.41
CA GLY A 27 4.16 6.13 -13.35
C GLY A 27 5.68 6.25 -13.52
N ASP A 28 6.15 7.47 -13.32
CA ASP A 28 7.53 7.88 -13.52
C ASP A 28 8.29 7.92 -12.19
N TYR A 29 9.52 7.38 -12.18
CA TYR A 29 10.41 7.36 -11.01
C TYR A 29 11.54 8.38 -11.23
N ASP A 30 11.13 9.64 -11.29
CA ASP A 30 11.92 10.82 -11.62
C ASP A 30 12.98 11.22 -10.56
N GLU A 31 12.89 10.65 -9.36
CA GLU A 31 13.85 10.84 -8.28
C GLU A 31 14.31 9.50 -7.71
N LYS A 32 15.58 9.44 -7.28
CA LYS A 32 16.12 8.26 -6.61
C LYS A 32 15.52 8.10 -5.22
N ALA A 33 15.19 6.86 -4.89
CA ALA A 33 14.57 6.48 -3.64
C ALA A 33 15.62 6.42 -2.53
N ASP A 34 15.26 6.88 -1.33
CA ASP A 34 15.96 6.43 -0.13
C ASP A 34 15.43 5.05 0.30
N ILE A 35 14.11 4.85 0.16
CA ILE A 35 13.40 3.64 0.57
C ILE A 35 12.46 3.21 -0.56
N ILE A 36 12.50 1.92 -0.90
CA ILE A 36 11.50 1.31 -1.77
C ILE A 36 10.77 0.26 -0.94
N LEU A 37 9.45 0.30 -0.93
CA LEU A 37 8.59 -0.69 -0.30
C LEU A 37 7.90 -1.50 -1.39
N ALA A 38 7.97 -2.84 -1.31
CA ALA A 38 7.14 -3.72 -2.10
C ALA A 38 6.31 -4.60 -1.16
N SER A 39 4.99 -4.63 -1.34
CA SER A 39 4.05 -5.34 -0.47
C SER A 39 4.13 -6.85 -0.66
N HIS A 40 4.36 -7.31 -1.89
CA HIS A 40 4.50 -8.72 -2.25
C HIS A 40 5.11 -8.89 -3.65
N SER A 41 5.39 -10.14 -4.05
CA SER A 41 6.17 -10.47 -5.25
C SER A 41 5.39 -10.47 -6.58
N HIS A 42 4.12 -10.08 -6.62
CA HIS A 42 3.41 -9.93 -7.90
C HIS A 42 3.96 -8.77 -8.74
N THR A 43 3.74 -8.81 -10.05
CA THR A 43 4.42 -7.90 -11.00
C THR A 43 3.94 -6.47 -10.88
N ASP A 44 2.65 -6.30 -10.61
CA ASP A 44 2.01 -5.02 -10.40
C ASP A 44 2.32 -4.36 -9.04
N HIS A 45 3.17 -4.99 -8.22
CA HIS A 45 3.62 -4.49 -6.91
C HIS A 45 5.15 -4.55 -6.71
N CYS A 46 5.85 -5.31 -7.53
CA CYS A 46 7.29 -5.55 -7.43
C CYS A 46 7.89 -5.70 -8.84
N GLU A 47 7.68 -4.69 -9.69
CA GLU A 47 8.20 -4.68 -11.05
C GLU A 47 9.72 -4.38 -11.04
N PRO A 48 10.59 -5.35 -11.40
CA PRO A 48 12.03 -5.19 -11.27
C PRO A 48 12.59 -3.99 -12.04
N SER A 49 12.04 -3.71 -13.22
CA SER A 49 12.48 -2.56 -14.02
C SER A 49 12.22 -1.22 -13.31
N LYS A 50 11.08 -1.09 -12.64
CA LYS A 50 10.71 0.10 -11.86
C LYS A 50 11.46 0.22 -10.55
N VAL A 51 11.66 -0.89 -9.84
CA VAL A 51 12.54 -0.92 -8.65
C VAL A 51 13.94 -0.45 -9.04
N LYS A 52 14.49 -0.95 -10.15
CA LYS A 52 15.81 -0.54 -10.67
C LYS A 52 15.83 0.93 -11.11
N GLU A 53 14.77 1.40 -11.77
CA GLU A 53 14.62 2.80 -12.19
C GLU A 53 14.70 3.74 -10.98
N ALA A 54 14.01 3.41 -9.88
CA ALA A 54 13.98 4.20 -8.65
C ALA A 54 15.25 4.06 -7.78
N THR A 55 16.00 2.97 -7.93
CA THR A 55 17.18 2.68 -7.10
C THR A 55 18.35 3.62 -7.42
N GLY A 56 18.99 4.14 -6.37
CA GLY A 56 20.24 4.91 -6.41
C GLY A 56 21.19 4.49 -5.29
N ASP A 57 22.23 5.30 -5.05
CA ASP A 57 23.23 5.01 -4.02
C ASP A 57 22.60 5.08 -2.63
N GLY A 58 22.73 3.99 -1.86
CA GLY A 58 22.22 3.91 -0.49
C GLY A 58 20.71 3.63 -0.37
N THR A 59 20.00 3.40 -1.49
CA THR A 59 18.60 2.97 -1.45
C THR A 59 18.45 1.66 -0.68
N VAL A 60 17.48 1.58 0.22
CA VAL A 60 17.07 0.33 0.88
C VAL A 60 15.74 -0.15 0.32
N VAL A 61 15.73 -1.36 -0.23
CA VAL A 61 14.50 -2.05 -0.62
C VAL A 61 13.98 -2.85 0.56
N VAL A 62 12.75 -2.59 0.99
CA VAL A 62 12.04 -3.34 2.04
C VAL A 62 10.91 -4.12 1.37
N ALA A 63 10.95 -5.44 1.48
CA ALA A 63 10.01 -6.33 0.81
C ALA A 63 9.99 -7.72 1.45
N PRO A 64 8.93 -8.52 1.24
CA PRO A 64 8.96 -9.96 1.48
C PRO A 64 10.17 -10.64 0.80
N ALA A 65 10.64 -11.74 1.38
CA ALA A 65 11.90 -12.36 0.96
C ALA A 65 11.90 -12.89 -0.49
N ASP A 66 10.74 -13.32 -0.98
CA ASP A 66 10.54 -13.79 -2.35
C ASP A 66 10.62 -12.67 -3.40
N CYS A 67 10.48 -11.40 -3.00
CA CYS A 67 10.77 -10.26 -3.89
C CYS A 67 12.25 -10.16 -4.26
N ALA A 68 13.17 -10.67 -3.43
CA ALA A 68 14.62 -10.53 -3.68
C ALA A 68 15.06 -11.23 -4.96
N GLU A 69 14.58 -12.45 -5.20
CA GLU A 69 14.88 -13.21 -6.41
C GLU A 69 14.32 -12.50 -7.64
N LYS A 70 13.08 -12.01 -7.55
CA LYS A 70 12.43 -11.29 -8.63
C LYS A 70 13.15 -9.99 -9.01
N ILE A 71 13.57 -9.21 -8.02
CA ILE A 71 14.29 -7.95 -8.21
C ILE A 71 15.72 -8.21 -8.70
N GLY A 72 16.32 -9.36 -8.33
CA GLY A 72 17.72 -9.67 -8.59
C GLY A 72 18.68 -8.90 -7.68
N ALA A 73 18.21 -8.45 -6.51
CA ALA A 73 18.99 -7.72 -5.52
C ALA A 73 18.53 -8.05 -4.09
N PRO A 74 19.39 -7.88 -3.06
CA PRO A 74 18.99 -8.07 -1.68
C PRO A 74 17.88 -7.11 -1.24
N VAL A 75 16.97 -7.61 -0.42
CA VAL A 75 15.92 -6.81 0.24
C VAL A 75 16.04 -6.95 1.75
N ARG A 76 15.63 -5.92 2.48
CA ARG A 76 15.40 -5.97 3.92
C ARG A 76 13.99 -6.48 4.18
N SER A 77 13.87 -7.74 4.58
CA SER A 77 12.55 -8.30 4.88
C SER A 77 12.07 -7.93 6.28
N LEU A 78 10.77 -7.66 6.40
CA LEU A 78 10.06 -7.43 7.66
C LEU A 78 8.85 -8.37 7.70
N LYS A 79 8.73 -9.14 8.77
CA LYS A 79 7.54 -9.95 9.06
C LYS A 79 6.44 -9.07 9.67
N PRO A 80 5.16 -9.44 9.57
CA PRO A 80 4.09 -8.76 10.30
C PRO A 80 4.44 -8.53 11.78
N GLY A 81 4.34 -7.28 12.23
CA GLY A 81 4.73 -6.85 13.57
C GLY A 81 6.12 -6.23 13.67
N GLU A 82 7.04 -6.57 12.76
CA GLU A 82 8.39 -6.00 12.72
C GLU A 82 8.41 -4.60 12.11
N LYS A 83 9.41 -3.81 12.51
CA LYS A 83 9.62 -2.44 12.01
C LYS A 83 11.07 -2.15 11.69
N ALA A 84 11.28 -1.21 10.78
CA ALA A 84 12.56 -0.61 10.45
C ALA A 84 12.48 0.91 10.56
N GLU A 85 13.59 1.53 10.98
CA GLU A 85 13.72 2.97 11.13
C GLU A 85 14.80 3.48 10.16
N PHE A 86 14.51 4.61 9.51
CA PHE A 86 15.32 5.24 8.48
C PHE A 86 15.41 6.75 8.74
N GLY A 87 16.03 7.12 9.86
CA GLY A 87 15.94 8.50 10.38
C GLY A 87 14.56 8.76 10.96
N GLU A 88 13.87 9.80 10.47
CA GLU A 88 12.53 10.18 10.96
C GLU A 88 11.40 9.30 10.39
N VAL A 89 11.72 8.39 9.46
CA VAL A 89 10.75 7.47 8.86
C VAL A 89 10.79 6.12 9.57
N THR A 90 9.64 5.67 10.06
CA THR A 90 9.44 4.30 10.54
C THR A 90 8.53 3.55 9.57
N VAL A 91 8.94 2.35 9.16
CA VAL A 91 8.14 1.42 8.36
C VAL A 91 7.86 0.20 9.20
N LYS A 92 6.57 -0.15 9.40
CA LYS A 92 6.15 -1.38 10.08
C LYS A 92 5.38 -2.25 9.10
N ALA A 93 5.76 -3.53 9.00
CA ALA A 93 4.99 -4.52 8.27
C ALA A 93 3.79 -5.01 9.09
N VAL A 94 2.64 -5.20 8.45
CA VAL A 94 1.42 -5.76 9.04
C VAL A 94 0.88 -6.88 8.15
N GLU A 95 -0.04 -7.67 8.70
CA GLU A 95 -0.68 -8.77 7.97
C GLU A 95 -1.39 -8.26 6.71
N ALA A 96 -1.29 -9.05 5.64
CA ALA A 96 -2.03 -8.85 4.39
C ALA A 96 -2.29 -10.21 3.72
N TYR A 97 -3.56 -10.57 3.54
CA TYR A 97 -3.96 -11.83 2.94
C TYR A 97 -5.43 -11.85 2.51
N ASN A 98 -5.80 -12.80 1.65
CA ASN A 98 -7.19 -12.99 1.26
C ASN A 98 -7.92 -14.01 2.16
N VAL A 99 -9.16 -13.67 2.50
CA VAL A 99 -10.15 -14.50 3.21
C VAL A 99 -11.43 -14.73 2.41
N LYS A 100 -11.66 -13.94 1.35
CA LYS A 100 -12.81 -13.99 0.43
C LYS A 100 -12.38 -14.17 -1.03
N ARG A 101 -11.13 -13.85 -1.42
CA ARG A 101 -10.65 -13.91 -2.81
C ARG A 101 -9.83 -15.18 -3.10
N PHE A 102 -10.42 -16.09 -3.92
CA PHE A 102 -9.83 -17.39 -4.25
C PHE A 102 -9.92 -17.71 -5.74
N ARG A 103 -8.89 -18.38 -6.28
CA ARG A 103 -8.86 -19.05 -7.58
C ARG A 103 -9.19 -20.53 -7.44
N SER A 104 -9.74 -21.11 -8.50
CA SER A 104 -10.07 -22.54 -8.53
C SER A 104 -8.81 -23.43 -8.55
N PRO A 105 -8.75 -24.53 -7.77
CA PRO A 105 -9.74 -24.99 -6.79
C PRO A 105 -9.40 -24.54 -5.36
N GLY A 106 -9.95 -23.39 -4.91
CA GLY A 106 -9.93 -22.95 -3.51
C GLY A 106 -8.62 -22.36 -2.99
N MET A 107 -7.69 -21.97 -3.86
CA MET A 107 -6.44 -21.33 -3.46
C MET A 107 -6.63 -19.81 -3.38
N PRO A 108 -6.25 -19.13 -2.29
CA PRO A 108 -6.31 -17.67 -2.25
C PRO A 108 -5.37 -17.08 -3.31
N PHE A 109 -5.71 -15.90 -3.83
CA PHE A 109 -4.77 -15.14 -4.68
C PHE A 109 -3.55 -14.70 -3.86
N HIS A 110 -3.77 -14.29 -2.61
CA HIS A 110 -2.76 -13.88 -1.64
C HIS A 110 -2.89 -14.70 -0.34
N PRO A 111 -2.23 -15.88 -0.24
CA PRO A 111 -2.19 -16.64 1.02
C PRO A 111 -1.46 -15.87 2.13
N LYS A 112 -1.84 -16.12 3.38
CA LYS A 112 -1.16 -15.55 4.56
C LYS A 112 0.34 -15.87 4.54
N GLY A 113 1.15 -14.83 4.68
CA GLY A 113 2.62 -14.91 4.62
C GLY A 113 3.24 -14.66 3.25
N LEU A 114 2.44 -14.52 2.17
CA LEU A 114 2.96 -14.09 0.86
C LEU A 114 3.35 -12.61 0.86
N GLY A 115 2.47 -11.77 1.39
CA GLY A 115 2.61 -10.32 1.36
C GLY A 115 2.47 -9.68 2.73
N VAL A 116 2.68 -8.36 2.76
CA VAL A 116 2.50 -7.51 3.93
C VAL A 116 1.83 -6.20 3.52
N GLY A 117 1.07 -5.62 4.44
CA GLY A 117 0.75 -4.20 4.41
C GLY A 117 1.86 -3.39 5.09
N TYR A 118 1.90 -2.09 4.83
CA TYR A 118 2.87 -1.19 5.47
C TYR A 118 2.22 -0.02 6.19
N LEU A 119 2.60 0.18 7.45
CA LEU A 119 2.37 1.41 8.18
C LEU A 119 3.64 2.27 8.10
N ILE A 120 3.55 3.40 7.41
CA ILE A 120 4.62 4.38 7.27
C ILE A 120 4.34 5.55 8.20
N LYS A 121 5.26 5.81 9.14
CA LYS A 121 5.18 6.94 10.07
C LYS A 121 6.32 7.90 9.84
N ALA A 122 6.01 9.17 9.71
CA ALA A 122 6.97 10.27 9.72
C ALA A 122 6.23 11.58 10.01
N GLU A 123 6.92 12.59 10.56
CA GLU A 123 6.34 13.92 10.80
C GLU A 123 5.04 13.91 11.64
N GLY A 124 4.90 12.92 12.54
CA GLY A 124 3.68 12.72 13.33
C GLY A 124 2.46 12.21 12.54
N LYS A 125 2.63 11.83 11.27
CA LYS A 125 1.60 11.28 10.39
C LYS A 125 1.79 9.78 10.19
N LYS A 126 0.69 9.08 9.88
CA LYS A 126 0.66 7.63 9.63
C LYS A 126 -0.12 7.31 8.35
N VAL A 127 0.57 6.74 7.38
CA VAL A 127 0.00 6.19 6.15
C VAL A 127 -0.08 4.68 6.27
N TYR A 128 -1.22 4.09 5.92
CA TYR A 128 -1.39 2.65 5.80
C TYR A 128 -1.57 2.29 4.33
N HIS A 129 -0.62 1.54 3.77
CA HIS A 129 -0.78 0.85 2.49
C HIS A 129 -1.18 -0.60 2.77
N VAL A 130 -2.35 -1.00 2.28
CA VAL A 130 -2.98 -2.29 2.61
C VAL A 130 -2.29 -3.48 1.94
N GLY A 131 -1.55 -3.25 0.84
CA GLY A 131 -1.23 -4.32 -0.12
C GLY A 131 -2.52 -4.86 -0.75
N ASP A 132 -2.48 -6.11 -1.19
CA ASP A 132 -3.62 -6.81 -1.78
C ASP A 132 -4.37 -7.68 -0.76
N SER A 133 -4.53 -7.16 0.46
CA SER A 133 -5.29 -7.82 1.53
C SER A 133 -6.80 -7.69 1.33
N ASP A 134 -7.54 -8.68 1.83
CA ASP A 134 -8.95 -8.50 2.17
C ASP A 134 -9.07 -7.76 3.51
N TYR A 135 -10.30 -7.43 3.91
CA TYR A 135 -10.59 -7.00 5.26
C TYR A 135 -10.34 -8.15 6.24
N ILE A 136 -9.39 -7.97 7.16
CA ILE A 136 -8.95 -8.96 8.15
C ILE A 136 -9.06 -8.40 9.57
N PRO A 137 -9.20 -9.27 10.61
CA PRO A 137 -9.38 -8.83 12.00
C PRO A 137 -8.25 -7.94 12.52
N GLU A 138 -7.02 -8.13 12.04
CA GLU A 138 -5.87 -7.32 12.43
C GLU A 138 -6.03 -5.82 12.10
N MET A 139 -6.90 -5.47 11.15
CA MET A 139 -7.20 -4.09 10.80
C MET A 139 -8.01 -3.35 11.88
N ASP A 140 -8.82 -4.05 12.68
CA ASP A 140 -9.67 -3.45 13.73
C ASP A 140 -8.85 -2.89 14.90
N GLU A 141 -7.64 -3.42 15.08
CA GLU A 141 -6.68 -3.01 16.08
C GLU A 141 -5.89 -1.77 15.66
N LEU A 142 -5.99 -1.34 14.40
CA LEU A 142 -5.35 -0.13 13.93
C LEU A 142 -6.03 1.10 14.53
N LYS A 143 -5.20 2.07 14.93
CA LYS A 143 -5.61 3.36 15.49
C LYS A 143 -4.80 4.47 14.83
N ASP A 144 -5.37 5.68 14.80
CA ASP A 144 -4.71 6.90 14.34
C ASP A 144 -4.07 6.76 12.95
N VAL A 145 -4.84 6.29 11.96
CA VAL A 145 -4.41 6.28 10.56
C VAL A 145 -4.81 7.62 9.94
N ASP A 146 -3.84 8.39 9.43
CA ASP A 146 -4.12 9.65 8.75
C ASP A 146 -4.57 9.40 7.31
N VAL A 147 -3.89 8.50 6.61
CA VAL A 147 -4.23 8.10 5.23
C VAL A 147 -4.26 6.60 5.11
N LEU A 148 -5.38 6.09 4.59
CA LEU A 148 -5.55 4.72 4.17
C LEU A 148 -5.47 4.63 2.63
N LEU A 149 -4.56 3.80 2.12
CA LEU A 149 -4.45 3.45 0.70
C LEU A 149 -4.96 2.02 0.55
N ILE A 150 -6.17 1.88 0.04
CA ILE A 150 -6.96 0.63 0.11
C ILE A 150 -7.35 0.13 -1.28
N PRO A 151 -7.07 -1.14 -1.63
CA PRO A 151 -7.50 -1.68 -2.91
C PRO A 151 -9.03 -1.82 -2.98
N ALA A 152 -9.60 -1.57 -4.15
CA ALA A 152 -11.06 -1.70 -4.38
C ALA A 152 -11.40 -2.30 -5.76
N GLY A 153 -10.53 -3.17 -6.30
CA GLY A 153 -10.65 -3.74 -7.66
C GLY A 153 -11.49 -5.02 -7.77
N GLY A 154 -11.82 -5.68 -6.67
CA GLY A 154 -12.84 -6.74 -6.57
C GLY A 154 -12.43 -8.15 -6.97
N THR A 155 -11.55 -8.35 -7.96
CA THR A 155 -11.20 -9.72 -8.42
C THR A 155 -10.11 -10.36 -7.55
N TYR A 156 -8.96 -9.69 -7.44
CA TYR A 156 -7.79 -10.16 -6.67
C TYR A 156 -7.73 -9.57 -5.26
N THR A 157 -8.50 -8.50 -5.05
CA THR A 157 -8.54 -7.66 -3.87
C THR A 157 -9.99 -7.39 -3.46
N MET A 158 -10.19 -6.64 -2.38
CA MET A 158 -11.51 -6.17 -1.96
C MET A 158 -12.27 -5.51 -3.12
N ASP A 159 -13.58 -5.72 -3.17
CA ASP A 159 -14.47 -4.90 -3.99
C ASP A 159 -14.82 -3.61 -3.23
N ALA A 160 -15.64 -2.75 -3.85
CA ALA A 160 -16.06 -1.49 -3.25
C ALA A 160 -16.82 -1.65 -1.91
N GLU A 161 -17.49 -2.79 -1.69
CA GLU A 161 -18.23 -3.06 -0.45
C GLU A 161 -17.29 -3.50 0.67
N ASP A 162 -16.47 -4.53 0.41
CA ASP A 162 -15.46 -5.01 1.35
C ASP A 162 -14.48 -3.89 1.74
N ALA A 163 -14.06 -3.06 0.77
CA ALA A 163 -13.17 -1.93 1.03
C ALA A 163 -13.84 -0.84 1.88
N ALA A 164 -15.14 -0.60 1.68
CA ALA A 164 -15.89 0.37 2.48
C ALA A 164 -16.02 -0.11 3.94
N GLU A 165 -16.33 -1.39 4.15
CA GLU A 165 -16.38 -2.01 5.49
C GLU A 165 -15.05 -1.86 6.22
N ALA A 166 -13.94 -2.24 5.58
CA ALA A 166 -12.61 -2.08 6.15
C ALA A 166 -12.29 -0.61 6.48
N THR A 167 -12.63 0.31 5.58
CA THR A 167 -12.37 1.75 5.78
C THR A 167 -13.15 2.30 6.96
N ILE A 168 -14.41 1.92 7.12
CA ILE A 168 -15.25 2.34 8.24
C ILE A 168 -14.70 1.79 9.56
N ALA A 169 -14.25 0.54 9.58
CA ALA A 169 -13.66 -0.09 10.76
C ALA A 169 -12.32 0.56 11.17
N ILE A 170 -11.44 0.82 10.20
CA ILE A 170 -10.14 1.48 10.43
C ILE A 170 -10.33 2.96 10.82
N ASN A 171 -11.39 3.60 10.31
CA ASN A 171 -11.74 5.00 10.55
C ASN A 171 -10.57 5.99 10.36
N PRO A 172 -9.92 6.02 9.17
CA PRO A 172 -8.82 6.94 8.89
C PRO A 172 -9.33 8.39 8.69
N LYS A 173 -8.45 9.38 8.71
CA LYS A 173 -8.86 10.76 8.36
C LYS A 173 -9.18 10.89 6.87
N ILE A 174 -8.34 10.27 6.03
CA ILE A 174 -8.48 10.24 4.58
C ILE A 174 -8.36 8.80 4.10
N ALA A 175 -9.20 8.40 3.15
CA ALA A 175 -9.06 7.15 2.43
C ALA A 175 -8.93 7.39 0.92
N VAL A 176 -8.02 6.69 0.28
CA VAL A 176 -7.78 6.72 -1.16
C VAL A 176 -7.96 5.31 -1.71
N PRO A 177 -8.97 5.06 -2.56
CA PRO A 177 -9.10 3.78 -3.25
C PRO A 177 -7.97 3.65 -4.30
N VAL A 178 -7.32 2.50 -4.33
CA VAL A 178 -6.24 2.12 -5.25
C VAL A 178 -6.55 0.76 -5.89
N HIS A 179 -5.69 0.26 -6.79
CA HIS A 179 -5.89 -1.05 -7.43
C HIS A 179 -7.29 -1.23 -8.03
N ILE A 180 -7.85 -0.15 -8.59
CA ILE A 180 -9.25 -0.10 -9.03
C ILE A 180 -9.48 -0.65 -10.44
N TRP A 181 -8.43 -1.00 -11.21
CA TRP A 181 -8.55 -1.46 -12.61
C TRP A 181 -9.60 -0.66 -13.39
N ASP A 182 -10.68 -1.32 -13.84
CA ASP A 182 -11.82 -0.74 -14.56
C ASP A 182 -13.04 -0.42 -13.65
N THR A 183 -12.90 -0.55 -12.33
CA THR A 183 -13.97 -0.26 -11.36
C THR A 183 -14.11 1.23 -11.09
N ASP A 184 -15.35 1.68 -10.85
CA ASP A 184 -15.65 3.06 -10.47
C ASP A 184 -15.65 3.22 -8.94
N PRO A 185 -14.70 3.97 -8.35
CA PRO A 185 -14.61 4.16 -6.90
C PRO A 185 -15.73 5.05 -6.32
N VAL A 186 -16.66 5.56 -7.13
CA VAL A 186 -17.79 6.39 -6.68
C VAL A 186 -18.70 5.64 -5.71
N GLU A 187 -18.96 4.35 -5.91
CA GLU A 187 -19.79 3.57 -4.99
C GLU A 187 -19.11 3.43 -3.62
N TYR A 188 -17.82 3.06 -3.61
CA TYR A 188 -16.99 3.02 -2.41
C TYR A 188 -17.03 4.36 -1.65
N LYS A 189 -16.81 5.48 -2.36
CA LYS A 189 -16.86 6.83 -1.77
C LYS A 189 -18.19 7.12 -1.12
N LYS A 190 -19.31 6.86 -1.82
CA LYS A 190 -20.67 7.09 -1.29
C LYS A 190 -20.91 6.28 -0.02
N LYS A 191 -20.55 5.00 -0.01
CA LYS A 191 -20.74 4.12 1.16
C LYS A 191 -19.95 4.62 2.37
N VAL A 192 -18.66 4.92 2.20
CA VAL A 192 -17.79 5.39 3.30
C VAL A 192 -18.26 6.73 3.86
N GLU A 193 -18.51 7.72 3.00
CA GLU A 193 -18.88 9.08 3.44
C GLU A 193 -20.30 9.18 4.00
N ALA A 194 -21.20 8.26 3.65
CA ALA A 194 -22.52 8.18 4.25
C ALA A 194 -22.52 7.54 5.65
N ALA A 195 -21.56 6.65 5.92
CA ALA A 195 -21.50 5.86 7.16
C ALA A 195 -20.46 6.37 8.18
N SER A 196 -19.62 7.35 7.81
CA SER A 196 -18.50 7.79 8.65
C SER A 196 -18.12 9.25 8.41
N GLY A 197 -17.20 9.77 9.23
CA GLY A 197 -16.56 11.07 9.03
C GLY A 197 -15.32 11.04 8.15
N VAL A 198 -15.00 9.89 7.53
CA VAL A 198 -13.80 9.68 6.70
C VAL A 198 -13.94 10.47 5.41
N LYS A 199 -12.91 11.24 5.03
CA LYS A 199 -12.86 11.90 3.72
C LYS A 199 -12.32 10.94 2.66
N VAL A 200 -13.10 10.66 1.62
CA VAL A 200 -12.61 9.84 0.50
C VAL A 200 -12.08 10.72 -0.63
N MET A 201 -10.83 10.50 -1.01
CA MET A 201 -10.17 11.19 -2.12
C MET A 201 -10.02 10.24 -3.30
N ILE A 202 -10.79 10.49 -4.37
CA ILE A 202 -10.60 9.85 -5.67
C ILE A 202 -9.59 10.69 -6.44
N LEU A 203 -8.45 10.10 -6.74
CA LEU A 203 -7.34 10.76 -7.42
C LEU A 203 -7.27 10.35 -8.89
N LYS A 204 -6.39 11.01 -9.64
CA LYS A 204 -5.87 10.56 -10.93
C LYS A 204 -4.36 10.33 -10.82
N PRO A 205 -3.76 9.45 -11.64
CA PRO A 205 -2.31 9.32 -11.70
C PRO A 205 -1.63 10.68 -11.89
N GLY A 206 -0.64 10.96 -11.05
CA GLY A 206 0.08 12.25 -10.99
C GLY A 206 -0.43 13.22 -9.93
N ASP A 207 -1.65 13.06 -9.40
CA ASP A 207 -2.19 13.93 -8.36
C ASP A 207 -1.34 13.86 -7.08
N THR A 208 -1.27 15.00 -6.39
CA THR A 208 -0.52 15.13 -5.13
C THR A 208 -1.34 15.81 -4.05
N PHE A 209 -1.07 15.45 -2.79
CA PHE A 209 -1.64 16.15 -1.64
C PHE A 209 -0.68 16.10 -0.44
N ASP A 210 -0.86 17.03 0.48
CA ASP A 210 -0.08 17.18 1.72
C ASP A 210 -0.91 16.79 2.95
N LEU A 211 -0.23 16.22 3.95
CA LEU A 211 -0.75 15.84 5.26
C LEU A 211 -0.19 16.69 6.39
#